data_AF-A0A2H5Y8Y3-F1
#
_entry.id   AF-A0A2H5Y8Y3-F1
#
_cell.length_a   1.000
_cell.length_b   1.000
_cell.length_c   1.000
_cell.angle_alpha   90.00
_cell.angle_beta   90.00
_cell.angle_gamma   90.00
#
_symmetry.space_group_name_H-M   'P 1'
#
loop_
_entity.id
_entity.type
_entity.pdbx_description
1 polymer ?
#
loop_
_entity_poly.entity_id
_entity_poly.type
_entity_poly.pdbx_seq_one_letter_code
_entity_poly.pdbx_strand_id
1 'polypeptide(L)'
;MGHIARAHRRTARARRLKRIAERFRTNDFYRAYTPEEVGRVYSQSRIVFNCSIAGDVTMRIFEGTACGALVLTDAIANGLDELFEIGREIVVYRDDEDLLAKIAYYLAHDEEREAIARAGQRRTLREHTYLHRVQRIIEIVSAPEFRPMAPMRVATPSERWRARREVYIHLHILDALLDEARDAGFGPFRRARAVWPCLLRRLFL
;
A
#
# COMPACT_ATOMS: atom_id res chain seq x y z
N MET A 1 10.87 4.73 -7.55
CA MET A 1 11.64 3.54 -7.12
C MET A 1 10.82 2.27 -7.22
N GLY A 2 11.38 1.21 -7.81
CA GLY A 2 10.79 -0.12 -7.75
C GLY A 2 11.35 -1.04 -8.82
N HIS A 3 11.58 -2.31 -8.48
CA HIS A 3 11.72 -3.35 -9.49
C HIS A 3 10.30 -3.66 -10.02
N ILE A 4 9.90 -3.04 -11.13
CA ILE A 4 8.71 -3.51 -11.86
C ILE A 4 9.09 -4.85 -12.49
N ALA A 5 9.00 -5.91 -11.70
CA ALA A 5 9.12 -7.27 -12.18
C ALA A 5 8.15 -7.47 -13.34
N ARG A 6 8.47 -8.37 -14.27
CA ARG A 6 7.67 -8.63 -15.48
C ARG A 6 6.17 -8.88 -15.15
N ALA A 7 5.89 -9.46 -13.98
CA ALA A 7 4.55 -9.70 -13.43
C ALA A 7 3.73 -8.42 -13.13
N HIS A 8 4.36 -7.28 -12.87
CA HIS A 8 3.68 -6.04 -12.50
C HIS A 8 3.45 -5.07 -13.67
N ARG A 9 3.83 -5.42 -14.90
CA ARG A 9 3.70 -4.55 -16.08
C ARG A 9 2.24 -4.19 -16.44
N ARG A 10 1.26 -4.98 -15.99
CA ARG A 10 -0.18 -4.73 -16.21
C ARG A 10 -0.90 -4.11 -15.00
N THR A 11 -0.16 -3.61 -14.02
CA THR A 11 -0.76 -2.98 -12.82
C THR A 11 -1.10 -1.52 -13.05
N ALA A 12 -2.07 -0.99 -12.30
CA ALA A 12 -2.39 0.44 -12.28
C ALA A 12 -1.15 1.29 -11.97
N ARG A 13 -0.29 0.82 -11.07
CA ARG A 13 0.98 1.48 -10.74
C ARG A 13 1.92 1.59 -11.94
N ALA A 14 2.11 0.51 -12.71
CA ALA A 14 2.97 0.53 -13.90
C ALA A 14 2.41 1.48 -14.98
N ARG A 15 1.10 1.46 -15.21
CA ARG A 15 0.41 2.39 -16.11
C ARG A 15 0.65 3.85 -15.70
N ARG A 16 0.42 4.18 -14.43
CA ARG A 16 0.59 5.53 -13.89
C ARG A 16 2.03 6.02 -13.97
N LEU A 17 3.01 5.17 -13.61
CA LEU A 17 4.43 5.50 -13.73
C LEU A 17 4.83 5.84 -15.18
N LYS A 18 4.31 5.09 -16.16
CA LYS A 18 4.53 5.41 -17.58
C LYS A 18 3.98 6.80 -17.94
N ARG A 19 2.73 7.09 -17.56
CA ARG A 19 2.08 8.39 -17.81
C ARG A 19 2.81 9.56 -17.12
N ILE A 20 3.33 9.35 -15.91
CA ILE A 20 4.14 10.36 -15.21
C ILE A 20 5.45 10.61 -15.97
N ALA A 21 6.15 9.54 -16.37
CA ALA A 21 7.44 9.63 -17.05
C ALA A 21 7.37 10.29 -18.44
N GLU A 22 6.21 10.24 -19.09
CA GLU A 22 5.96 10.93 -20.37
C GLU A 22 5.90 12.46 -20.23
N ARG A 23 5.62 12.98 -19.02
CA ARG A 23 5.39 14.43 -18.79
C ARG A 23 6.38 15.07 -17.82
N PHE A 24 7.01 14.29 -16.95
CA PHE A 24 7.83 14.80 -15.86
C PHE A 24 9.15 14.04 -15.76
N ARG A 25 10.18 14.72 -15.25
CA ARG A 25 11.46 14.09 -14.93
C ARG A 25 11.29 13.13 -13.75
N THR A 26 11.62 11.86 -13.95
CA THR A 26 11.57 10.83 -12.90
C THR A 26 12.94 10.18 -12.69
N ASN A 27 13.11 9.50 -11.55
CA ASN A 27 14.18 8.52 -11.39
C ASN A 27 13.93 7.31 -12.33
N ASP A 28 14.94 6.49 -12.56
CA ASP A 28 14.77 5.19 -13.23
C ASP A 28 13.97 4.24 -12.34
N PHE A 29 12.68 4.06 -12.61
CA PHE A 29 11.82 3.15 -11.84
C PHE A 29 11.76 1.73 -12.40
N TYR A 30 12.69 1.34 -13.27
CA TYR A 30 12.93 -0.06 -13.66
C TYR A 30 14.14 -0.66 -12.95
N ARG A 31 15.08 0.20 -12.52
CA ARG A 31 16.24 -0.19 -11.74
C ARG A 31 15.85 -0.68 -10.34
N ALA A 32 16.53 -1.73 -9.89
CA ALA A 32 16.52 -2.16 -8.49
C ALA A 32 17.50 -1.29 -7.68
N TYR A 33 17.09 -0.91 -6.48
CA TYR A 33 17.85 -0.04 -5.59
C TYR A 33 18.00 -0.67 -4.22
N THR A 34 19.16 -0.45 -3.60
CA THR A 34 19.36 -0.81 -2.18
C THR A 34 18.56 0.13 -1.27
N PRO A 35 18.29 -0.23 -0.01
CA PRO A 35 17.60 0.66 0.92
C PRO A 35 18.27 2.04 1.07
N GLU A 36 19.60 2.09 1.08
CA GLU A 36 20.37 3.34 1.15
C GLU A 36 20.17 4.20 -0.12
N GLU A 37 20.16 3.58 -1.30
CA GLU A 37 19.86 4.27 -2.55
C GLU A 37 18.42 4.77 -2.60
N VAL A 38 17.47 4.01 -2.06
CA VAL A 38 16.07 4.45 -1.91
C VAL A 38 16.00 5.72 -1.06
N GLY A 39 16.66 5.73 0.10
CA GLY A 39 16.74 6.92 0.96
C GLY A 39 17.33 8.12 0.22
N ARG A 40 18.44 7.94 -0.51
CA ARG A 40 19.06 9.01 -1.30
C ARG A 40 18.14 9.58 -2.38
N VAL A 41 17.44 8.72 -3.14
CA VAL A 41 16.51 9.20 -4.17
C VAL A 41 15.33 9.93 -3.54
N TYR A 42 14.73 9.40 -2.47
CA TYR A 42 13.60 10.08 -1.81
C TYR A 42 14.01 11.43 -1.23
N SER A 43 15.17 11.53 -0.57
CA SER A 43 15.68 12.80 -0.03
C SER A 43 16.01 13.84 -1.11
N GLN A 44 16.18 13.43 -2.37
CA GLN A 44 16.40 14.31 -3.52
C GLN A 44 15.11 14.56 -4.33
N SER A 45 14.02 13.88 -3.99
CA SER A 45 12.76 13.95 -4.73
C SER A 45 11.88 15.07 -4.20
N ARG A 46 11.32 15.89 -5.09
CA ARG A 46 10.29 16.88 -4.74
C ARG A 46 8.96 16.22 -4.38
N ILE A 47 8.61 15.17 -5.12
CA ILE A 47 7.36 14.42 -4.97
C ILE A 47 7.67 12.92 -5.02
N VAL A 48 7.17 12.17 -4.05
CA VAL A 48 7.18 10.71 -4.02
C VAL A 48 5.79 10.20 -4.38
N PHE A 49 5.68 9.58 -5.55
CA PHE A 49 4.45 8.95 -6.02
C PHE A 49 4.20 7.62 -5.31
N ASN A 50 3.00 7.44 -4.79
CA ASN A 50 2.50 6.19 -4.26
C ASN A 50 1.20 5.72 -4.96
N CYS A 51 1.03 4.41 -5.04
CA CYS A 51 -0.18 3.74 -5.47
C CYS A 51 -0.35 2.52 -4.56
N SER A 52 -1.48 2.45 -3.87
CA SER A 52 -1.83 1.37 -2.97
C SER A 52 -1.89 0.04 -3.71
N ILE A 53 -1.73 -1.03 -2.94
CA ILE A 53 -1.98 -2.39 -3.39
C ILE A 53 -3.22 -2.83 -2.61
N ALA A 54 -4.31 -3.16 -3.31
CA ALA A 54 -5.57 -3.55 -2.70
C ALA A 54 -6.16 -2.55 -1.69
N GLY A 55 -5.85 -1.25 -1.82
CA GLY A 55 -6.36 -0.22 -0.91
C GLY A 55 -5.60 -0.11 0.42
N ASP A 56 -4.43 -0.74 0.54
CA ASP A 56 -3.62 -0.70 1.76
C ASP A 56 -2.66 0.48 1.84
N VAL A 57 -2.40 0.90 3.08
CA VAL A 57 -1.32 1.82 3.43
C VAL A 57 0.01 1.12 3.21
N THR A 58 0.84 1.67 2.31
CA THR A 58 2.14 1.09 1.99
C THR A 58 3.28 1.80 2.72
N MET A 59 4.40 1.08 2.94
CA MET A 59 5.62 1.65 3.52
C MET A 59 6.12 2.91 2.81
N ARG A 60 5.89 3.02 1.50
CA ARG A 60 6.32 4.17 0.69
C ARG A 60 5.80 5.51 1.21
N ILE A 61 4.61 5.52 1.83
CA ILE A 61 4.05 6.74 2.39
C ILE A 61 4.97 7.23 3.51
N PHE A 62 5.31 6.36 4.46
CA PHE A 62 6.19 6.68 5.58
C PHE A 62 7.64 6.97 5.15
N GLU A 63 8.16 6.21 4.17
CA GLU A 63 9.52 6.43 3.67
C GLU A 63 9.65 7.80 2.97
N GLY A 64 8.67 8.14 2.12
CA GLY A 64 8.67 9.40 1.38
C GLY A 64 8.54 10.62 2.30
N THR A 65 7.62 10.55 3.27
CA THR A 65 7.44 11.62 4.26
C THR A 65 8.66 11.74 5.17
N ALA A 66 9.24 10.64 5.66
CA ALA A 66 10.45 10.69 6.50
C ALA A 66 11.63 11.38 5.81
N CYS A 67 11.76 11.20 4.49
CA CYS A 67 12.77 11.87 3.66
C CYS A 67 12.46 13.34 3.33
N GLY A 68 11.32 13.88 3.77
CA GLY A 68 10.97 15.29 3.53
C GLY A 68 10.45 15.60 2.13
N ALA A 69 10.02 14.58 1.38
CA ALA A 69 9.37 14.75 0.09
C ALA A 69 7.85 14.87 0.25
N LEU A 70 7.19 15.59 -0.68
CA LEU A 70 5.74 15.55 -0.75
C LEU A 70 5.29 14.16 -1.20
N VAL A 71 4.52 13.46 -0.37
CA VAL A 71 3.91 12.19 -0.78
C VAL A 71 2.57 12.44 -1.46
N LEU A 72 2.44 11.89 -2.67
CA LEU A 72 1.22 11.89 -3.46
C LEU A 72 0.71 10.45 -3.64
N THR A 73 -0.39 10.10 -2.99
CA THR A 73 -0.94 8.73 -2.94
C THR A 73 -2.37 8.66 -3.47
N ASP A 74 -2.85 7.50 -3.87
CA ASP A 74 -4.26 7.31 -4.19
C ASP A 74 -5.13 7.40 -2.93
N ALA A 75 -6.36 7.87 -3.09
CA ALA A 75 -7.36 7.89 -2.03
C ALA A 75 -7.76 6.45 -1.65
N ILE A 76 -7.54 6.07 -0.40
CA ILE A 76 -7.90 4.76 0.15
C ILE A 76 -8.73 4.92 1.42
N ALA A 77 -9.66 4.00 1.65
CA ALA A 77 -10.54 3.98 2.83
C ALA A 77 -10.06 2.91 3.83
N ASN A 78 -8.78 2.97 4.21
CA ASN A 78 -8.16 2.01 5.12
C ASN A 78 -7.23 2.69 6.15
N GLY A 79 -7.77 3.66 6.89
CA GLY A 79 -7.08 4.34 7.99
C GLY A 79 -5.98 5.32 7.58
N LEU A 80 -5.95 5.77 6.32
CA LEU A 80 -4.96 6.75 5.87
C LEU A 80 -5.12 8.11 6.58
N ASP A 81 -6.36 8.53 6.78
CA ASP A 81 -6.78 9.74 7.49
C ASP A 81 -6.55 9.67 9.01
N GLU A 82 -6.47 8.46 9.57
CA GLU A 82 -6.04 8.26 10.97
C GLU A 82 -4.52 8.47 11.14
N LEU A 83 -3.75 8.24 10.06
CA LEU A 83 -2.30 8.33 10.07
C LEU A 83 -1.81 9.74 9.73
N PHE A 84 -2.42 10.39 8.73
CA PHE A 84 -1.99 11.69 8.22
C PHE A 84 -3.16 12.62 7.94
N GLU A 85 -2.96 13.92 8.16
CA GLU A 85 -3.90 14.97 7.76
C GLU A 85 -3.80 15.24 6.25
N ILE A 86 -4.80 14.74 5.49
CA ILE A 86 -4.85 14.88 4.03
C ILE A 86 -4.93 16.36 3.63
N GLY A 87 -4.08 16.77 2.67
CA GLY A 87 -3.96 18.14 2.20
C GLY A 87 -3.00 19.00 3.02
N ARG A 88 -2.55 18.53 4.19
CA ARG A 88 -1.61 19.26 5.05
C ARG A 88 -0.32 18.51 5.33
N GLU A 89 -0.36 17.18 5.34
CA GLU A 89 0.81 16.33 5.58
C GLU A 89 1.14 15.42 4.39
N ILE A 90 0.12 15.03 3.63
CA ILE A 90 0.21 14.25 2.39
C ILE A 90 -0.86 14.73 1.42
N VAL A 91 -0.74 14.39 0.14
CA VAL A 91 -1.75 14.70 -0.89
C VAL A 91 -2.33 13.40 -1.46
N VAL A 92 -3.64 13.39 -1.69
CA VAL A 92 -4.33 12.26 -2.33
C VAL A 92 -4.79 12.60 -3.75
N TYR A 93 -4.73 11.63 -4.67
CA TYR A 93 -5.35 11.71 -6.00
C TYR A 93 -6.46 10.66 -6.15
N ARG A 94 -7.45 10.97 -6.99
CA ARG A 94 -8.64 10.11 -7.21
C ARG A 94 -8.56 9.28 -8.48
N ASP A 95 -7.93 9.81 -9.51
CA ASP A 95 -7.77 9.15 -10.80
C ASP A 95 -6.45 9.57 -11.48
N ASP A 96 -6.22 9.07 -12.70
CA ASP A 96 -4.99 9.32 -13.42
C ASP A 96 -4.86 10.78 -13.93
N GLU A 97 -5.96 11.50 -14.20
CA GLU A 97 -5.89 12.92 -14.61
C GLU A 97 -5.60 13.81 -13.40
N ASP A 98 -6.30 13.59 -12.30
CA ASP A 98 -6.09 14.27 -11.03
C ASP A 98 -4.65 14.07 -10.51
N LEU A 99 -4.09 12.85 -10.68
CA LEU A 99 -2.69 12.56 -10.41
C LEU A 99 -1.74 13.49 -11.19
N LEU A 100 -1.93 13.58 -12.51
CA LEU A 100 -1.04 14.39 -13.37
C LEU A 100 -1.22 15.89 -13.12
N ALA A 101 -2.46 16.33 -12.87
CA ALA A 101 -2.77 17.71 -12.52
C ALA A 101 -2.11 18.12 -11.20
N LYS A 102 -2.18 17.27 -10.16
CA LYS A 102 -1.53 17.52 -8.87
C LYS A 102 -0.01 17.52 -8.95
N ILE A 103 0.59 16.62 -9.73
CA ILE A 103 2.04 16.67 -9.95
C ILE A 103 2.43 18.00 -10.60
N ALA A 104 1.74 18.43 -11.65
CA ALA A 104 2.02 19.71 -12.30
C ALA A 104 1.83 20.89 -11.34
N TYR A 105 0.72 20.91 -10.60
CA TYR A 105 0.41 21.96 -9.62
C TYR A 105 1.51 22.07 -8.55
N TYR A 106 1.83 20.99 -7.84
CA TYR A 106 2.82 21.04 -6.76
C TYR A 106 4.26 21.21 -7.24
N LEU A 107 4.56 20.95 -8.52
CA LEU A 107 5.85 21.32 -9.12
C LEU A 107 5.95 22.82 -9.45
N ALA A 108 4.82 23.51 -9.62
CA ALA A 108 4.76 24.95 -9.84
C ALA A 108 4.58 25.77 -8.54
N HIS A 109 4.15 25.14 -7.44
CA HIS A 109 3.89 25.78 -6.14
C HIS A 109 4.87 25.27 -5.08
N ASP A 110 6.12 25.74 -5.15
CA ASP A 110 7.23 25.27 -4.31
C ASP A 110 6.95 25.47 -2.81
N GLU A 111 6.50 26.65 -2.40
CA GLU A 111 6.25 26.98 -1.00
C GLU A 111 5.18 26.09 -0.36
N GLU A 112 4.06 25.89 -1.06
CA GLU A 112 2.96 25.03 -0.61
C GLU A 112 3.42 23.57 -0.53
N ARG A 113 4.08 23.07 -1.59
CA ARG A 113 4.63 21.70 -1.62
C ARG A 113 5.55 21.45 -0.45
N GLU A 114 6.48 22.36 -0.19
CA GLU A 114 7.46 22.21 0.89
C GLU A 114 6.81 22.33 2.27
N ALA A 115 5.80 23.18 2.44
CA ALA A 115 5.06 23.28 3.69
C ALA A 115 4.39 21.93 4.04
N ILE A 116 3.73 21.30 3.07
CA ILE A 116 3.10 19.98 3.23
C ILE A 116 4.16 18.90 3.48
N ALA A 117 5.22 18.87 2.69
CA ALA A 117 6.29 17.88 2.83
C ALA A 117 6.96 17.94 4.22
N ARG A 118 7.25 19.16 4.71
CA ARG A 118 7.80 19.37 6.07
C ARG A 118 6.81 18.94 7.15
N ALA A 119 5.52 19.16 6.97
CA ALA A 119 4.51 18.70 7.92
C ALA A 119 4.41 17.17 7.96
N GLY A 120 4.36 16.51 6.80
CA GLY A 120 4.38 15.04 6.72
C GLY A 120 5.64 14.42 7.31
N GLN A 121 6.80 15.06 7.11
CA GLN A 121 8.05 14.64 7.73
C GLN A 121 7.99 14.72 9.26
N ARG A 122 7.55 15.85 9.80
CA ARG A 122 7.38 16.03 11.26
C ARG A 122 6.44 14.96 11.84
N ARG A 123 5.29 14.73 11.20
CA ARG A 123 4.33 13.68 11.61
C ARG A 123 5.01 12.31 11.67
N THR A 124 5.73 11.95 10.62
CA THR A 124 6.36 10.63 10.51
C THR A 124 7.45 10.41 11.55
N LEU A 125 8.34 11.40 11.73
CA LEU A 125 9.42 11.31 12.71
C LEU A 125 8.88 11.32 14.15
N ARG A 126 7.76 12.01 14.39
CA ARG A 126 7.12 12.08 15.71
C ARG A 126 6.36 10.80 16.08
N GLU A 127 5.77 10.09 15.11
CA GLU A 127 4.75 9.07 15.45
C GLU A 127 4.83 7.77 14.67
N HIS A 128 5.56 7.72 13.56
CA HIS A 128 5.47 6.60 12.61
C HIS A 128 6.82 5.94 12.31
N THR A 129 7.81 6.15 13.17
CA THR A 129 9.05 5.36 13.14
C THR A 129 8.81 3.95 13.67
N TYR A 130 9.67 3.00 13.28
CA TYR A 130 9.62 1.64 13.82
C TYR A 130 9.69 1.60 15.34
N LEU A 131 10.46 2.50 15.96
CA LEU A 131 10.56 2.60 17.41
C LEU A 131 9.20 2.87 18.05
N HIS A 132 8.45 3.86 17.54
CA HIS A 132 7.09 4.15 18.03
C HIS A 132 6.14 2.97 17.83
N ARG A 133 6.26 2.24 16.70
CA ARG A 133 5.43 1.05 16.44
C ARG A 133 5.74 -0.09 17.42
N VAL A 134 7.02 -0.37 17.66
CA VAL A 134 7.43 -1.41 18.62
C VAL A 134 6.99 -1.03 20.03
N GLN A 135 7.17 0.21 20.43
CA GLN A 135 6.73 0.69 21.73
C GLN A 135 5.22 0.54 21.91
N ARG A 136 4.43 0.90 20.89
CA ARG A 136 2.97 0.71 20.91
C ARG A 136 2.57 -0.76 21.01
N ILE A 137 3.26 -1.64 20.29
CA ILE A 137 3.01 -3.09 20.37
C ILE A 137 3.30 -3.58 21.80
N ILE A 138 4.43 -3.19 22.38
CA ILE A 138 4.82 -3.56 23.76
C ILE A 138 3.76 -3.07 24.75
N GLU A 139 3.34 -1.82 24.67
CA GLU A 139 2.27 -1.27 25.52
C GLU A 139 0.99 -2.11 25.46
N ILE A 140 0.55 -2.47 24.24
CA ILE A 140 -0.67 -3.26 24.04
C ILE A 140 -0.52 -4.65 24.65
N VAL A 141 0.59 -5.35 24.41
CA VAL A 141 0.76 -6.73 24.89
C VAL A 141 1.08 -6.82 26.38
N SER A 142 1.61 -5.74 26.97
CA SER A 142 1.86 -5.64 28.41
C SER A 142 0.67 -5.14 29.22
N ALA A 143 -0.42 -4.69 28.58
CA ALA A 143 -1.62 -4.25 29.27
C ALA A 143 -2.27 -5.41 30.07
N PRO A 144 -2.73 -5.20 31.33
CA PRO A 144 -3.35 -6.25 32.15
C PRO A 144 -4.58 -6.91 31.51
N GLU A 145 -5.30 -6.15 30.69
CA GLU A 145 -6.49 -6.57 29.96
C GLU A 145 -6.15 -7.32 28.67
N PHE A 146 -4.89 -7.28 28.23
CA PHE A 146 -4.47 -7.99 27.03
C PHE A 146 -4.73 -9.48 27.21
N ARG A 147 -5.38 -10.05 26.20
CA ARG A 147 -5.59 -11.50 26.08
C ARG A 147 -4.96 -11.91 24.76
N PRO A 148 -3.96 -12.82 24.76
CA PRO A 148 -3.39 -13.30 23.51
C PRO A 148 -4.48 -14.03 22.72
N MET A 149 -4.97 -13.40 21.65
CA MET A 149 -5.99 -13.97 20.78
C MET A 149 -5.31 -14.49 19.51
N ALA A 150 -5.28 -15.81 19.38
CA ALA A 150 -4.87 -16.48 18.15
C ALA A 150 -6.02 -17.39 17.68
N PRO A 151 -7.18 -16.83 17.28
CA PRO A 151 -8.38 -17.62 16.98
C PRO A 151 -8.11 -18.68 15.91
N MET A 152 -7.25 -18.38 14.94
CA MET A 152 -6.86 -19.32 13.88
C MET A 152 -6.05 -20.53 14.38
N ARG A 153 -5.40 -20.47 15.54
CA ARG A 153 -4.69 -21.61 16.15
C ARG A 153 -5.65 -22.65 16.72
N VAL A 154 -6.78 -22.21 17.26
CA VAL A 154 -7.80 -23.08 17.88
C VAL A 154 -8.98 -23.38 16.94
N ALA A 155 -9.13 -22.60 15.87
CA ALA A 155 -10.17 -22.79 14.87
C ALA A 155 -10.13 -24.20 14.26
N THR A 156 -11.30 -24.74 13.93
CA THR A 156 -11.43 -25.96 13.14
C THR A 156 -10.97 -25.73 11.69
N PRO A 157 -10.67 -26.79 10.92
CA PRO A 157 -10.31 -26.66 9.50
C PRO A 157 -11.35 -25.89 8.68
N SER A 158 -12.65 -26.07 8.96
CA SER A 158 -13.73 -25.41 8.22
C SER A 158 -13.83 -23.91 8.53
N GLU A 159 -13.60 -23.52 9.79
CA GLU A 159 -13.52 -22.11 10.19
C GLU A 159 -12.30 -21.42 9.57
N ARG A 160 -11.14 -22.08 9.58
CA ARG A 160 -9.94 -21.55 8.92
C ARG A 160 -10.15 -21.36 7.43
N TRP A 161 -10.75 -22.35 6.78
CA TRP A 161 -11.11 -22.27 5.36
C TRP A 161 -12.03 -21.10 5.08
N ARG A 162 -13.08 -20.90 5.88
CA ARG A 162 -14.03 -19.80 5.70
C ARG A 162 -13.34 -18.44 5.82
N ALA A 163 -12.56 -18.24 6.88
CA ALA A 163 -11.84 -16.99 7.12
C ALA A 163 -10.80 -16.70 6.02
N ARG A 164 -9.95 -17.67 5.66
CA ARG A 164 -8.96 -17.50 4.59
C ARG A 164 -9.61 -17.29 3.23
N ARG A 165 -10.70 -17.99 2.95
CA ARG A 165 -11.46 -17.80 1.71
C ARG A 165 -11.96 -16.36 1.54
N GLU A 166 -12.48 -15.75 2.60
CA GLU A 166 -12.91 -14.34 2.55
C GLU A 166 -11.73 -13.41 2.24
N VAL A 167 -10.61 -13.58 2.97
CA VAL A 167 -9.39 -12.79 2.76
C VAL A 167 -8.83 -12.97 1.34
N TYR A 168 -8.72 -14.20 0.86
CA TYR A 168 -8.13 -14.49 -0.46
C TYR A 168 -9.03 -14.03 -1.61
N ILE A 169 -10.35 -14.08 -1.45
CA ILE A 169 -11.28 -13.47 -2.43
C ILE A 169 -11.09 -11.95 -2.45
N HIS A 170 -10.98 -11.32 -1.28
CA HIS A 170 -10.78 -9.88 -1.16
C HIS A 170 -9.44 -9.44 -1.79
N LEU A 171 -8.37 -10.19 -1.52
CA LEU A 171 -7.01 -9.92 -2.03
C LEU A 171 -6.75 -10.48 -3.44
N HIS A 172 -7.74 -11.08 -4.08
CA HIS A 172 -7.62 -11.71 -5.40
C HIS A 172 -6.53 -12.79 -5.54
N ILE A 173 -6.27 -13.54 -4.46
CA ILE A 173 -5.23 -14.59 -4.40
C ILE A 173 -5.84 -15.92 -4.84
N LEU A 174 -6.11 -16.03 -6.14
CA LEU A 174 -6.77 -17.19 -6.75
C LEU A 174 -6.02 -18.50 -6.50
N ASP A 175 -4.70 -18.50 -6.68
CA ASP A 175 -3.89 -19.71 -6.59
C ASP A 175 -3.88 -20.26 -5.16
N ALA A 176 -3.75 -19.40 -4.14
CA ALA A 176 -3.83 -19.81 -2.74
C ALA A 176 -5.20 -20.41 -2.41
N LEU A 177 -6.27 -19.89 -2.99
CA LEU A 177 -7.62 -20.44 -2.81
C LEU A 177 -7.77 -21.84 -3.44
N LEU A 178 -7.14 -22.05 -4.61
CA LEU A 178 -7.14 -23.32 -5.32
C LEU A 178 -6.30 -24.37 -4.58
N ASP A 179 -5.12 -23.99 -4.11
CA ASP A 179 -4.25 -24.85 -3.31
C ASP A 179 -4.95 -25.25 -2.02
N GLU A 180 -5.55 -24.30 -1.31
CA GLU A 180 -6.24 -24.61 -0.06
C GLU A 180 -7.51 -25.45 -0.28
N ALA A 181 -8.23 -25.26 -1.39
CA ALA A 181 -9.35 -26.12 -1.76
C ALA A 181 -8.90 -27.54 -2.12
N ARG A 182 -7.72 -27.68 -2.74
CA ARG A 182 -7.10 -28.98 -3.03
C ARG A 182 -6.73 -29.68 -1.73
N ASP A 183 -6.08 -28.97 -0.81
CA ASP A 183 -5.64 -29.52 0.47
C ASP A 183 -6.82 -29.90 1.38
N ALA A 184 -7.96 -29.21 1.23
CA ALA A 184 -9.23 -29.57 1.85
C ALA A 184 -9.95 -30.76 1.17
N GLY A 185 -9.35 -31.39 0.17
CA GLY A 185 -9.90 -32.57 -0.52
C GLY A 185 -11.07 -32.27 -1.47
N PHE A 186 -11.26 -31.02 -1.89
CA PHE A 186 -12.40 -30.69 -2.76
C PHE A 186 -12.20 -31.29 -4.16
N GLY A 187 -13.28 -31.87 -4.71
CA GLY A 187 -13.31 -32.27 -6.12
C GLY A 187 -13.38 -31.07 -7.08
N PRO A 188 -13.19 -31.28 -8.40
CA PRO A 188 -13.09 -30.21 -9.40
C PRO A 188 -14.23 -29.19 -9.36
N PHE A 189 -15.48 -29.63 -9.28
CA PHE A 189 -16.65 -28.76 -9.20
C PHE A 189 -16.69 -27.89 -7.93
N ARG A 190 -16.33 -28.47 -6.78
CA ARG A 190 -16.27 -27.73 -5.52
C ARG A 190 -15.13 -26.70 -5.52
N ARG A 191 -13.99 -27.02 -6.14
CA ARG A 191 -12.90 -26.05 -6.35
C ARG A 191 -13.35 -24.89 -7.24
N ALA A 192 -13.98 -25.19 -8.37
CA ALA A 192 -14.51 -24.17 -9.29
C ALA A 192 -15.52 -23.23 -8.59
N ARG A 193 -16.45 -23.79 -7.80
CA ARG A 193 -17.39 -23.00 -6.99
C ARG A 193 -16.69 -22.17 -5.92
N ALA A 194 -15.63 -22.70 -5.30
CA ALA A 194 -14.88 -21.98 -4.27
C ALA A 194 -14.26 -20.69 -4.81
N VAL A 195 -13.65 -20.76 -6.00
CA VAL A 195 -12.96 -19.63 -6.65
C VAL A 195 -13.87 -18.66 -7.39
N TRP A 196 -15.08 -19.08 -7.72
CA TRP A 196 -16.02 -18.30 -8.54
C TRP A 196 -16.18 -16.84 -8.08
N PRO A 197 -16.35 -16.52 -6.78
CA PRO A 197 -16.45 -15.11 -6.36
C PRO A 197 -15.17 -14.30 -6.54
N CYS A 198 -14.00 -14.93 -6.43
CA CYS A 198 -12.71 -14.28 -6.70
C CYS A 198 -12.59 -13.91 -8.18
N LEU A 199 -13.01 -14.82 -9.06
CA LEU A 199 -13.05 -14.59 -10.51
C LEU A 199 -14.06 -13.49 -10.88
N LEU A 200 -15.29 -13.55 -10.35
CA LEU A 200 -16.31 -12.52 -10.58
C LEU A 200 -15.80 -11.13 -10.17
N ARG A 201 -15.24 -10.98 -8.97
CA ARG A 201 -14.69 -9.68 -8.55
C ARG A 201 -13.60 -9.18 -9.50
N ARG A 202 -12.81 -10.06 -10.09
CA ARG A 202 -11.75 -9.69 -11.05
C ARG A 202 -12.29 -9.33 -12.44
N LEU A 203 -13.50 -9.77 -12.79
CA LEU A 203 -14.17 -9.46 -14.06
C LEU A 203 -14.99 -8.16 -13.99
N PHE A 204 -15.41 -7.75 -12.79
CA PHE A 204 -16.30 -6.59 -12.56
C PHE A 204 -15.62 -5.42 -11.81
N LEU A 205 -14.28 -5.41 -11.73
CA LEU A 205 -13.43 -4.30 -11.27
C LEU A 205 -12.61 -3.76 -12.46
#